data_AF-G7KKT2-F1
#
_entry.id   AF-G7KKT2-F1
#
_cell.length_a   1.000
_cell.length_b   1.000
_cell.length_c   1.000
_cell.angle_alpha   90.00
_cell.angle_beta   90.00
_cell.angle_gamma   90.00
#
_symmetry.space_group_name_H-M   'P 1'
#
loop_
_entity.id
_entity.type
_entity.pdbx_description
1 polymer ?
#
loop_
_entity_poly.entity_id
_entity_poly.type
_entity_poly.pdbx_seq_one_letter_code
_entity_poly.pdbx_strand_id
1 'polypeptide(L)'
;MGNLLSWFPSSFTYDVCLVFCGDDLHDSFPRNLLKALNERGIRTFIDKNQESTLKAIEESRTVIIIFAEDICGLPLDFYSIDRYGEHAIITPVLINTNPSQVAEAAYGFYDPYNPEEHPSPYDEYFEVDCYHRCCYTAEKPGWYFKDGYLPDH
;
A
#
# COMPACT_ATOMS: atom_id res chain seq x y z
N MET A 1 39.86 -19.17 -3.84
CA MET A 1 38.68 -19.60 -4.64
C MET A 1 37.45 -19.44 -3.78
N GLY A 2 36.41 -18.79 -4.32
CA GLY A 2 35.06 -18.61 -3.72
C GLY A 2 34.97 -17.48 -2.69
N ASN A 3 34.04 -16.51 -2.74
CA ASN A 3 32.82 -16.35 -3.52
C ASN A 3 32.73 -14.92 -4.05
N LEU A 4 32.70 -14.78 -5.37
CA LEU A 4 32.06 -13.65 -6.02
C LEU A 4 30.56 -13.87 -5.83
N LEU A 5 29.95 -13.19 -4.86
CA LEU A 5 28.51 -12.96 -4.90
C LEU A 5 28.29 -12.11 -6.14
N SER A 6 27.97 -12.79 -7.24
CA SER A 6 27.59 -12.17 -8.50
C SER A 6 26.49 -11.17 -8.21
N TRP A 7 26.84 -9.90 -8.36
CA TRP A 7 25.94 -8.78 -8.55
C TRP A 7 25.08 -9.09 -9.77
N PHE A 8 24.03 -9.89 -9.59
CA PHE A 8 22.94 -9.85 -10.54
C PHE A 8 22.38 -8.44 -10.41
N PRO A 9 22.38 -7.60 -11.47
CA PRO A 9 21.60 -6.38 -11.42
C PRO A 9 20.18 -6.80 -11.05
N SER A 10 19.66 -6.27 -9.93
CA SER A 10 18.25 -6.48 -9.64
C SER A 10 17.49 -5.96 -10.85
N SER A 11 16.66 -6.79 -11.47
CA SER A 11 15.74 -6.33 -12.53
C SER A 11 14.82 -5.20 -12.03
N PHE A 12 14.75 -5.03 -10.71
CA PHE A 12 13.97 -4.02 -10.00
C PHE A 12 14.74 -2.71 -9.82
N THR A 13 14.11 -1.61 -10.18
CA THR A 13 14.59 -0.23 -9.98
C THR A 13 14.56 0.13 -8.50
N TYR A 14 13.57 -0.38 -7.75
CA TYR A 14 13.34 -0.08 -6.35
C TYR A 14 13.38 -1.34 -5.50
N ASP A 15 13.83 -1.18 -4.26
CA ASP A 15 13.75 -2.22 -3.25
C ASP A 15 12.37 -2.21 -2.58
N VAL A 16 11.77 -1.03 -2.41
CA VAL A 16 10.45 -0.84 -1.78
C VAL A 16 9.62 0.21 -2.54
N CYS A 17 8.34 -0.09 -2.80
CA CYS A 17 7.32 0.90 -3.13
C CYS A 17 6.44 1.13 -1.90
N LEU A 18 6.27 2.40 -1.49
CA LEU A 18 5.31 2.79 -0.45
C LEU A 18 4.04 3.33 -1.13
N VAL A 19 2.92 2.70 -0.83
CA VAL A 19 1.57 3.10 -1.27
C VAL A 19 0.79 3.56 -0.04
N PHE A 20 0.25 4.77 -0.09
CA PHE A 20 -0.48 5.37 1.02
C PHE A 20 -1.98 5.40 0.72
N CYS A 21 -2.79 4.97 1.68
CA CYS A 21 -4.24 4.96 1.62
C CYS A 21 -4.77 5.89 2.72
N GLY A 22 -5.30 7.05 2.31
CA GLY A 22 -5.80 8.11 3.17
C GLY A 22 -5.23 9.50 2.82
N ASP A 23 -5.95 10.55 3.20
CA ASP A 23 -5.62 11.94 2.83
C ASP A 23 -4.46 12.52 3.65
N ASP A 24 -4.14 11.92 4.81
CA ASP A 24 -3.13 12.43 5.73
C ASP A 24 -1.70 11.96 5.42
N LEU A 25 -1.25 12.30 4.21
CA LEU A 25 0.18 12.36 3.86
C LEU A 25 0.93 13.50 4.59
N HIS A 26 0.20 14.34 5.32
CA HIS A 26 0.75 15.41 6.15
C HIS A 26 1.46 14.91 7.41
N ASP A 27 1.32 13.62 7.71
CA ASP A 27 1.77 13.06 8.96
C ASP A 27 3.29 12.76 9.00
N SER A 28 3.83 12.71 10.22
CA SER A 28 5.25 12.50 10.47
C SER A 28 5.72 11.09 10.08
N PHE A 29 4.82 10.09 10.08
CA PHE A 29 5.15 8.69 9.86
C PHE A 29 5.67 8.38 8.44
N PRO A 30 4.95 8.69 7.33
CA PRO A 30 5.45 8.49 5.96
C PRO A 30 6.87 9.04 5.75
N ARG A 31 7.12 10.24 6.28
CA ARG A 31 8.39 10.96 6.18
C ARG A 31 9.49 10.28 6.98
N ASN A 32 9.20 9.86 8.20
CA ASN A 32 10.14 9.16 9.08
C ASN A 32 10.49 7.78 8.53
N LEU A 33 9.51 7.05 8.00
CA LEU A 33 9.72 5.76 7.35
C LEU A 33 10.62 5.92 6.12
N LEU A 34 10.32 6.86 5.23
CA LEU A 34 11.18 7.16 4.08
C LEU A 34 12.61 7.49 4.50
N LYS A 35 12.76 8.36 5.50
CA LYS A 35 14.06 8.77 6.01
C LYS A 35 14.84 7.55 6.53
N ALA A 36 14.22 6.70 7.34
CA ALA A 36 14.85 5.50 7.89
C ALA A 36 15.23 4.47 6.81
N LEU A 37 14.42 4.33 5.76
CA LEU A 37 14.73 3.47 4.60
C LEU A 37 15.93 4.01 3.82
N ASN A 38 15.93 5.31 3.52
CA ASN A 38 17.02 5.99 2.82
C ASN A 38 18.33 5.95 3.60
N GLU A 39 18.30 6.17 4.92
CA GLU A 39 19.48 6.07 5.80
C GLU A 39 20.08 4.67 5.81
N ARG A 40 19.29 3.64 5.50
CA ARG A 40 19.74 2.25 5.32
C ARG A 40 20.14 1.90 3.89
N GLY A 41 20.08 2.85 2.96
CA GLY A 41 20.41 2.63 1.54
C GLY A 41 19.38 1.81 0.78
N ILE A 42 18.14 1.70 1.29
CA ILE A 42 17.04 1.00 0.63
C ILE A 42 16.45 1.95 -0.42
N ARG A 43 16.42 1.55 -1.69
CA ARG A 43 15.87 2.38 -2.77
C ARG A 43 14.34 2.36 -2.68
N THR A 44 13.76 3.47 -2.24
CA THR A 44 12.32 3.57 -2.00
C THR A 44 11.64 4.50 -2.99
N PHE A 45 10.59 4.00 -3.65
CA PHE A 45 9.60 4.83 -4.34
C PHE A 45 8.47 5.18 -3.38
N ILE A 46 7.98 6.42 -3.43
CA ILE A 46 6.75 6.82 -2.73
C ILE A 46 5.75 7.27 -3.76
N ASP A 47 4.60 6.64 -3.75
CA ASP A 47 3.46 7.16 -4.47
C ASP A 47 2.83 8.33 -3.70
N LYS A 48 2.80 9.49 -4.35
CA LYS A 48 2.06 10.68 -3.90
C LYS A 48 1.00 11.12 -4.90
N ASN A 49 1.11 10.66 -6.15
CA ASN A 49 0.35 11.11 -7.31
C ASN A 49 0.15 9.87 -8.21
N GLN A 50 -1.02 9.25 -8.03
CA GLN A 50 -1.55 7.97 -8.55
C GLN A 50 -1.18 7.56 -10.00
N GLU A 51 -0.74 8.48 -10.88
CA GLU A 51 -0.36 8.14 -12.25
C GLU A 51 0.97 7.37 -12.37
N SER A 52 1.82 7.39 -11.33
CA SER A 52 3.16 6.79 -11.34
C SER A 52 3.27 5.45 -10.61
N THR A 53 2.14 4.94 -10.10
CA THR A 53 2.05 3.81 -9.18
C THR A 53 2.25 2.46 -9.86
N LEU A 54 1.75 2.30 -11.09
CA LEU A 54 1.82 1.02 -11.83
C LEU A 54 3.27 0.57 -12.05
N LYS A 55 4.08 1.45 -12.65
CA LYS A 55 5.46 1.15 -13.01
C LYS A 55 6.33 0.98 -11.78
N ALA A 56 6.05 1.74 -10.72
CA ALA A 56 6.76 1.60 -9.47
C ALA A 56 6.48 0.24 -8.82
N ILE A 57 5.23 -0.25 -8.85
CA ILE A 57 4.89 -1.61 -8.39
C ILE A 57 5.62 -2.67 -9.23
N GLU A 58 5.59 -2.56 -10.57
CA GLU A 58 6.30 -3.50 -11.47
C GLU A 58 7.81 -3.55 -11.23
N GLU A 59 8.41 -2.41 -10.88
CA GLU A 59 9.85 -2.27 -10.71
C GLU A 59 10.29 -2.39 -9.23
N SER A 60 9.41 -2.87 -8.34
CA SER A 60 9.69 -2.99 -6.90
C SER A 60 9.68 -4.43 -6.40
N ARG A 61 10.63 -4.76 -5.51
CA ARG A 61 10.69 -6.08 -4.86
C ARG A 61 9.64 -6.25 -3.75
N THR A 62 9.26 -5.16 -3.11
CA THR A 62 8.35 -5.14 -1.98
C THR A 62 7.43 -3.94 -2.11
N VAL A 63 6.14 -4.15 -1.88
CA VAL A 63 5.13 -3.11 -1.83
C VAL A 63 4.61 -3.05 -0.40
N ILE A 64 4.79 -1.90 0.26
CA ILE A 64 4.23 -1.65 1.57
C ILE A 64 3.01 -0.76 1.39
N ILE A 65 1.85 -1.26 1.79
CA ILE A 65 0.60 -0.50 1.76
C ILE A 65 0.35 0.03 3.17
N ILE A 66 0.20 1.34 3.29
CA ILE A 66 0.00 2.03 4.56
C ILE A 66 -1.46 2.46 4.64
N PHE A 67 -2.21 1.86 5.56
CA PHE A 67 -3.58 2.21 5.91
C PHE A 67 -3.56 3.11 7.15
N ALA A 68 -4.08 4.34 7.03
CA ALA A 68 -4.23 5.28 8.15
C ALA A 68 -5.66 5.23 8.74
N GLU A 69 -5.97 6.04 9.75
CA GLU A 69 -7.31 6.10 10.36
C GLU A 69 -8.35 6.76 9.42
N ASP A 70 -7.97 7.86 8.78
CA ASP A 70 -8.77 8.56 7.77
C ASP A 70 -8.56 7.94 6.38
N ILE A 71 -9.01 6.69 6.20
CA ILE A 71 -8.99 5.98 4.93
C ILE A 71 -9.98 6.64 3.97
N CYS A 72 -9.58 7.78 3.41
CA CYS A 72 -10.31 8.50 2.38
C CYS A 72 -9.81 8.03 1.02
N GLY A 73 -10.72 7.44 0.24
CA GLY A 73 -10.42 6.87 -1.06
C GLY A 73 -9.63 5.58 -0.94
N LEU A 74 -10.27 4.44 -1.23
CA LEU A 74 -9.49 3.29 -1.67
C LEU A 74 -8.71 3.77 -2.89
N PRO A 75 -7.37 3.68 -2.91
CA PRO A 75 -6.68 4.00 -4.13
C PRO A 75 -7.23 3.03 -5.17
N LEU A 76 -7.64 3.59 -6.31
CA LEU A 76 -7.90 2.87 -7.56
C LEU A 76 -6.73 1.91 -7.93
N ASP A 77 -5.62 1.98 -7.20
CA ASP A 77 -4.40 1.19 -7.30
C ASP A 77 -4.40 -0.20 -6.65
N PHE A 78 -5.46 -0.66 -5.95
CA PHE A 78 -5.50 -2.08 -5.55
C PHE A 78 -5.54 -3.02 -6.76
N TYR A 79 -6.20 -2.60 -7.84
CA TYR A 79 -6.13 -3.27 -9.12
C TYR A 79 -4.69 -3.32 -9.65
N SER A 80 -3.96 -2.22 -9.52
CA SER A 80 -2.58 -2.10 -9.93
C SER A 80 -1.67 -3.05 -9.15
N ILE A 81 -1.86 -3.13 -7.84
CA ILE A 81 -1.11 -4.04 -6.96
C ILE A 81 -1.39 -5.50 -7.33
N ASP A 82 -2.64 -5.83 -7.65
CA ASP A 82 -2.99 -7.18 -8.06
C ASP A 82 -2.41 -7.56 -9.42
N ARG A 83 -2.57 -6.68 -10.41
CA ARG A 83 -2.19 -6.92 -11.78
C ARG A 83 -0.67 -6.87 -12.00
N TYR A 84 0.00 -5.97 -11.28
CA TYR A 84 1.41 -5.67 -11.51
C TYR A 84 2.33 -6.12 -10.37
N GLY A 85 1.76 -6.42 -9.20
CA GLY A 85 2.50 -6.77 -7.99
C GLY A 85 2.57 -8.27 -7.69
N GLU A 86 2.16 -9.16 -8.61
CA GLU A 86 2.17 -10.62 -8.37
C GLU A 86 3.55 -11.16 -7.94
N HIS A 87 4.62 -10.55 -8.46
CA HIS A 87 6.00 -10.92 -8.12
C HIS A 87 6.51 -10.26 -6.83
N ALA A 88 5.82 -9.24 -6.33
CA ALA A 88 6.27 -8.42 -5.22
C ALA A 88 5.74 -8.96 -3.89
N ILE A 89 6.52 -8.74 -2.81
CA ILE A 89 6.04 -9.01 -1.46
C ILE A 89 5.14 -7.85 -1.04
N ILE A 90 3.84 -8.13 -0.89
CA ILE A 90 2.86 -7.12 -0.44
C ILE A 90 2.70 -7.23 1.08
N THR A 91 3.03 -6.15 1.79
CA THR A 91 2.96 -6.09 3.26
C THR A 91 2.14 -4.91 3.74
N PRO A 92 1.09 -5.11 4.54
CA PRO A 92 0.31 -4.01 5.09
C PRO A 92 1.00 -3.39 6.32
N VAL A 93 0.80 -2.09 6.48
CA VAL A 93 1.11 -1.32 7.69
C VAL A 93 -0.17 -0.57 8.07
N LEU A 94 -0.72 -0.86 9.24
CA LEU A 94 -1.93 -0.22 9.74
C LEU A 94 -1.54 0.78 10.82
N ILE A 95 -1.93 2.04 10.66
CA ILE A 95 -1.66 3.13 11.59
C ILE A 95 -3.00 3.62 12.12
N ASN A 96 -3.19 3.55 13.43
CA ASN A 96 -4.41 3.95 14.13
C ASN A 96 -5.69 3.27 13.60
N THR A 97 -5.54 2.18 12.87
CA THR A 97 -6.62 1.43 12.24
C THR A 97 -6.45 -0.07 12.48
N ASN A 98 -7.42 -0.86 12.04
CA ASN A 98 -7.41 -2.31 12.10
C ASN A 98 -8.12 -2.90 10.86
N PRO A 99 -7.95 -4.20 10.55
CA PRO A 99 -8.52 -4.78 9.33
C PRO A 99 -10.04 -4.61 9.20
N SER A 100 -10.79 -4.62 10.31
CA SER A 100 -12.24 -4.38 10.29
C SER A 100 -12.58 -2.92 9.94
N GLN A 101 -11.83 -1.95 10.46
CA GLN A 101 -11.99 -0.54 10.08
C GLN A 101 -11.63 -0.31 8.60
N VAL A 102 -10.58 -0.99 8.10
CA VAL A 102 -10.23 -0.96 6.68
C VAL A 102 -11.36 -1.55 5.83
N ALA A 103 -11.96 -2.66 6.26
CA ALA A 103 -13.08 -3.28 5.55
C ALA A 103 -14.33 -2.38 5.54
N GLU A 104 -14.62 -1.70 6.65
CA GLU A 104 -15.74 -0.75 6.74
C GLU A 104 -15.55 0.45 5.81
N ALA A 105 -14.36 1.04 5.79
CA ALA A 105 -14.02 2.12 4.86
C ALA A 105 -14.07 1.65 3.39
N ALA A 106 -13.56 0.45 3.11
CA ALA A 106 -13.62 -0.14 1.78
C ALA A 106 -15.06 -0.41 1.32
N TYR A 107 -15.93 -0.86 2.24
CA TYR A 107 -17.35 -1.07 1.96
C TYR A 107 -18.08 0.25 1.70
N GLY A 108 -17.79 1.30 2.46
CA GLY A 108 -18.37 2.63 2.22
C GLY A 108 -18.03 3.20 0.83
N PHE A 109 -16.84 2.90 0.31
CA PHE A 109 -16.46 3.25 -1.07
C PHE A 109 -17.20 2.39 -2.13
N TYR A 110 -17.44 1.12 -1.84
CA TYR A 110 -18.11 0.18 -2.77
C TYR A 110 -19.64 0.21 -2.67
N ASP A 111 -20.24 0.71 -1.59
CA ASP A 111 -21.64 0.42 -1.18
C ASP A 111 -22.61 0.28 -2.38
N PRO A 112 -22.99 -0.97 -2.73
CA PRO A 112 -23.80 -1.24 -3.93
C PRO A 112 -25.23 -0.73 -3.78
N TYR A 113 -25.61 -0.30 -2.57
CA TYR A 113 -26.92 0.25 -2.27
C TYR A 113 -26.99 1.78 -2.38
N ASN A 114 -25.86 2.47 -2.59
CA ASN A 114 -25.81 3.92 -2.77
C ASN A 114 -25.10 4.35 -4.08
N PRO A 115 -25.64 3.98 -5.26
CA PRO A 115 -25.01 4.18 -6.57
C PRO A 115 -24.76 5.67 -6.96
N GLU A 116 -25.39 6.63 -6.26
CA GLU A 116 -25.30 8.06 -6.58
C GLU A 116 -23.96 8.69 -6.13
N GLU A 117 -23.24 8.04 -5.21
CA GLU A 117 -21.91 8.48 -4.74
C GLU A 117 -20.76 7.89 -5.57
N HIS A 118 -21.06 7.03 -6.54
CA HIS A 118 -20.06 6.33 -7.37
C HIS A 118 -19.72 7.13 -8.63
N PRO A 119 -18.45 7.54 -8.83
CA PRO A 119 -18.04 8.26 -10.02
C PRO A 119 -17.97 7.30 -11.22
N SER A 120 -18.99 7.38 -12.09
CA SER A 120 -19.08 6.74 -13.41
C SER A 120 -19.37 5.23 -13.40
N PRO A 121 -20.15 4.70 -14.38
CA PRO A 121 -20.45 3.27 -14.56
C PRO A 121 -19.22 2.43 -15.02
N TYR A 122 -18.02 2.77 -14.54
CA TYR A 122 -16.85 1.92 -14.70
C TYR A 122 -17.05 0.67 -13.84
N ASP A 123 -17.30 -0.43 -14.55
CA ASP A 123 -17.33 -1.84 -14.14
C ASP A 123 -17.54 -2.10 -12.63
N GLU A 124 -18.79 -2.31 -12.20
CA GLU A 124 -19.17 -2.79 -10.85
C GLU A 124 -18.27 -3.96 -10.38
N TYR A 125 -17.84 -4.83 -11.30
CA TYR A 125 -16.89 -5.91 -11.03
C TYR A 125 -15.53 -5.42 -10.52
N PHE A 126 -15.04 -4.29 -11.02
CA PHE A 126 -13.78 -3.67 -10.60
C PHE A 126 -13.86 -3.16 -9.16
N GLU A 127 -14.97 -2.54 -8.77
CA GLU A 127 -15.16 -2.01 -7.41
C GLU A 127 -15.28 -3.14 -6.38
N VAL A 128 -16.03 -4.20 -6.72
CA VAL A 128 -16.11 -5.44 -5.93
C VAL A 128 -14.73 -6.05 -5.71
N ASP A 129 -13.95 -6.20 -6.79
CA ASP A 129 -12.62 -6.78 -6.72
C ASP A 129 -11.66 -5.92 -5.88
N CYS A 130 -11.73 -4.59 -6.01
CA CYS A 130 -10.96 -3.66 -5.20
C CYS A 130 -11.30 -3.79 -3.71
N TYR A 131 -12.60 -3.85 -3.37
CA TYR A 131 -13.07 -4.09 -2.00
C TYR A 131 -12.47 -5.38 -1.43
N HIS A 132 -12.64 -6.51 -2.11
CA HIS A 132 -12.15 -7.80 -1.63
C HIS A 132 -10.62 -7.84 -1.50
N ARG A 133 -9.89 -7.24 -2.44
CA ARG A 133 -8.42 -7.21 -2.41
C ARG A 133 -7.88 -6.31 -1.30
N CYS A 134 -8.53 -5.17 -1.06
CA CYS A 134 -8.19 -4.29 0.05
C CYS A 134 -8.31 -5.02 1.39
N CYS A 135 -9.47 -5.63 1.66
CA CYS A 135 -9.74 -6.43 2.86
C CYS A 135 -8.72 -7.57 3.02
N TYR A 136 -8.53 -8.37 1.97
CA TYR A 136 -7.55 -9.46 1.98
C TYR A 136 -6.13 -8.97 2.29
N THR A 137 -5.75 -7.79 1.78
CA THR A 137 -4.42 -7.24 2.00
C THR A 137 -4.24 -6.71 3.42
N ALA A 138 -5.25 -6.06 4.00
CA ALA A 138 -5.22 -5.60 5.39
C ALA A 138 -5.11 -6.75 6.40
N GLU A 139 -5.60 -7.94 6.04
CA GLU A 139 -5.50 -9.17 6.85
C GLU A 139 -4.16 -9.90 6.72
N LYS A 140 -3.31 -9.56 5.75
CA LYS A 140 -1.99 -10.18 5.59
C LYS A 140 -1.08 -9.89 6.79
N PRO A 141 -0.07 -10.74 7.06
CA PRO A 141 0.95 -10.45 8.06
C PRO A 141 1.64 -9.11 7.77
N GLY A 142 1.68 -8.23 8.76
CA GLY A 142 2.23 -6.89 8.63
C GLY A 142 2.46 -6.22 9.98
N TRP A 143 2.55 -4.89 9.97
CA TRP A 143 2.77 -4.09 11.18
C TRP A 143 1.52 -3.29 11.55
N TYR A 144 1.27 -3.20 12.84
CA TYR A 144 0.11 -2.50 13.39
C TYR A 144 0.62 -1.50 14.43
N PHE A 145 0.32 -0.23 14.19
CA PHE A 145 0.66 0.89 15.05
C PHE A 145 -0.64 1.50 15.55
N LYS A 146 -0.75 1.70 16.87
CA LYS A 146 -1.78 2.52 17.48
C LYS A 146 -1.11 3.64 18.25
N ASP A 147 -1.66 4.84 18.15
CA ASP A 147 -1.17 6.00 18.85
C ASP A 147 -1.13 5.71 20.35
N GLY A 148 0.02 6.00 20.96
CA GLY A 148 0.31 5.70 22.36
C GLY A 148 1.10 4.41 22.63
N TYR A 149 1.52 3.65 21.62
CA TYR A 149 2.43 2.50 21.80
C TYR A 149 3.69 2.61 20.93
N LEU A 150 4.79 3.08 21.54
CA LEU A 150 6.13 2.71 21.08
C LEU A 150 6.44 1.35 21.73
N PRO A 151 6.81 0.30 20.98
CA PRO A 151 7.25 -0.93 21.59
C PRO A 151 8.54 -0.64 22.37
N ASP A 152 8.52 -0.95 23.67
CA ASP A 152 9.70 -0.87 24.53
C ASP A 152 10.82 -1.71 23.90
N HIS A 153 11.99 -1.08 23.74
CA HIS A 153 13.22 -1.69 23.22
C HIS A 153 13.86 -2.66 24.20
#